data_AF-A0A0J9EAI7-F1
#
_entry.id   AF-A0A0J9EAI7-F1
#
_cell.length_a   1.000
_cell.length_b   1.000
_cell.length_c   1.000
_cell.angle_alpha   90.00
_cell.angle_beta   90.00
_cell.angle_gamma   90.00
#
_symmetry.space_group_name_H-M   'P 1'
#
loop_
_entity.id
_entity.type
_entity.pdbx_description
1 polymer ?
#
loop_
_entity_poly.entity_id
_entity_poly.type
_entity_poly.pdbx_seq_one_letter_code
_entity_poly.pdbx_strand_id
1 'polypeptide(L)'
;MTASQAKWVERIIIGLCVLSILFIFQPFYIELFTIGCVSVVVGALAFNLVPFCREGVPARALVKVSVIILAILGVAAALGYGTALLYVAYIETLR
;
A
#
# COMPACT_ATOMS: atom_id res chain seq x y z
N MET A 1 -21.90 5.95 2.35
CA MET A 1 -21.19 6.66 3.45
C MET A 1 -21.74 8.06 3.56
N THR A 2 -21.82 8.60 4.77
CA THR A 2 -22.10 10.04 4.93
C THR A 2 -20.87 10.87 4.55
N ALA A 3 -21.10 12.13 4.20
CA ALA A 3 -20.08 13.15 3.96
C ALA A 3 -18.92 13.14 4.96
N SER A 4 -19.30 13.09 6.24
CA SER A 4 -18.36 13.11 7.36
C SER A 4 -17.51 11.85 7.39
N GLN A 5 -18.11 10.67 7.19
CA GLN A 5 -17.38 9.40 7.17
C GLN A 5 -16.34 9.35 6.04
N ALA A 6 -16.68 9.85 4.85
CA ALA A 6 -15.77 9.89 3.72
C ALA A 6 -14.53 10.74 4.00
N LYS A 7 -14.73 11.96 4.52
CA LYS A 7 -13.64 12.85 4.91
C LYS A 7 -12.78 12.29 6.04
N TRP A 8 -13.38 11.57 7.00
CA TRP A 8 -12.62 10.94 8.07
C TRP A 8 -11.72 9.81 7.56
N VAL A 9 -12.22 8.94 6.69
CA VAL A 9 -11.43 7.86 6.09
C VAL A 9 -10.26 8.44 5.30
N GLU A 10 -10.51 9.45 4.47
CA GLU A 10 -9.47 10.16 3.72
C GLU A 10 -8.38 10.73 4.65
N ARG A 11 -8.77 11.45 5.71
CA ARG A 11 -7.82 12.03 6.67
C ARG A 11 -6.99 11.00 7.41
N ILE A 12 -7.59 9.85 7.76
CA ILE A 12 -6.87 8.76 8.41
C ILE A 12 -5.81 8.18 7.48
N ILE A 13 -6.14 7.97 6.20
CA ILE A 13 -5.21 7.45 5.21
C ILE A 13 -4.05 8.42 5.00
N ILE A 14 -4.34 9.71 4.81
CA ILE A 14 -3.30 10.74 4.66
C ILE A 14 -2.44 10.83 5.92
N GLY A 15 -3.06 10.83 7.10
CA GLY A 15 -2.38 10.86 8.39
C GLY A 15 -1.43 9.68 8.59
N LEU A 16 -1.85 8.46 8.19
CA LEU A 16 -1.00 7.27 8.21
C LEU A 16 0.23 7.44 7.31
N CYS A 17 0.06 7.97 6.10
CA CYS A 17 1.18 8.23 5.19
C CYS A 17 2.17 9.24 5.76
N VAL A 18 1.68 10.37 6.29
CA VAL A 18 2.52 11.40 6.90
C VAL A 18 3.26 10.85 8.11
N LEU A 19 2.58 10.11 8.99
CA LEU A 19 3.20 9.49 10.16
C LEU A 19 4.28 8.47 9.77
N SER A 20 4.03 7.67 8.72
CA SER A 20 5.01 6.72 8.20
C SER A 20 6.28 7.42 7.70
N ILE A 21 6.12 8.54 6.99
CA ILE A 21 7.24 9.37 6.54
C ILE A 21 8.04 9.90 7.73
N LEU A 22 7.37 10.42 8.77
CA LEU A 22 8.05 10.87 10.00
C LEU A 22 8.86 9.75 10.66
N PHE A 23 8.33 8.53 10.68
CA PHE A 23 9.01 7.36 11.24
C PHE A 23 10.21 6.91 10.42
N ILE A 24 10.16 7.05 9.09
CA ILE A 24 11.28 6.74 8.19
C ILE A 24 12.41 7.76 8.34
N PHE A 25 12.09 9.05 8.40
CA PHE A 25 13.11 10.11 8.37
C PHE A 25 13.69 10.48 9.74
N GLN A 26 13.18 9.91 10.84
CA GLN A 26 13.80 10.14 12.15
C GLN A 26 15.10 9.30 12.31
N PRO A 27 16.21 9.89 12.77
CA PRO A 27 17.53 9.24 12.83
C PRO A 27 17.81 8.50 14.15
N PHE A 28 16.85 8.43 15.07
CA PHE A 28 17.12 8.05 16.47
C PHE A 28 16.88 6.56 16.74
N TYR A 29 15.86 5.96 16.12
CA TYR A 29 15.38 4.62 16.46
C TYR A 29 15.15 3.74 15.24
N ILE A 30 15.89 2.63 15.13
CA ILE A 30 15.77 1.71 14.00
C ILE A 30 14.45 0.92 13.96
N GLU A 31 13.85 0.66 15.13
CA GLU A 31 12.55 -0.01 15.20
C GLU A 31 11.45 0.87 14.60
N LEU A 32 11.43 2.17 14.94
CA LEU A 32 10.50 3.13 14.35
C LEU A 32 10.72 3.27 12.84
N PHE A 33 11.97 3.27 12.37
CA PHE A 33 12.28 3.22 10.94
C PHE A 33 11.68 1.99 10.26
N THR A 34 11.86 0.81 10.85
CA THR A 34 11.33 -0.46 10.32
C THR A 34 9.80 -0.44 10.26
N ILE A 35 9.15 0.04 11.32
CA ILE A 35 7.70 0.23 11.36
C ILE A 35 7.27 1.20 10.26
N GLY A 36 7.97 2.33 10.09
CA GLY A 36 7.72 3.31 9.04
C GLY A 36 7.81 2.74 7.63
N CYS A 37 8.81 1.88 7.36
CA CYS A 37 8.97 1.20 6.07
C CYS A 37 7.82 0.23 5.77
N VAL A 38 7.30 -0.48 6.77
CA VAL A 38 6.14 -1.37 6.56
C VAL A 38 4.86 -0.54 6.43
N SER A 39 4.67 0.46 7.30
CA SER A 39 3.46 1.27 7.33
C SER A 39 3.33 2.16 6.11
N VAL A 40 4.42 2.61 5.47
CA VAL A 40 4.35 3.40 4.23
C VAL A 40 3.84 2.57 3.06
N VAL A 41 4.15 1.27 3.00
CA VAL A 41 3.60 0.37 1.97
C VAL A 41 2.09 0.20 2.18
N VAL A 42 1.66 -0.05 3.41
CA VAL A 42 0.24 -0.13 3.76
C VAL A 42 -0.47 1.20 3.46
N GLY A 43 0.14 2.32 3.83
CA GLY A 43 -0.35 3.66 3.57
C GLY A 43 -0.48 3.95 2.07
N ALA A 44 0.52 3.62 1.27
CA ALA A 44 0.49 3.79 -0.18
C ALA A 44 -0.62 2.95 -0.84
N LEU A 45 -0.81 1.70 -0.40
CA LEU A 45 -1.93 0.87 -0.86
C LEU A 45 -3.28 1.48 -0.46
N ALA A 46 -3.43 1.91 0.80
CA ALA A 46 -4.63 2.58 1.27
C ALA A 46 -4.89 3.91 0.54
N PHE A 47 -3.84 4.64 0.14
CA PHE A 47 -3.93 5.91 -0.59
C PHE A 47 -4.66 5.78 -1.93
N ASN A 48 -4.59 4.61 -2.56
CA ASN A 48 -5.35 4.31 -3.78
C ASN A 48 -6.89 4.32 -3.57
N LEU A 49 -7.35 4.27 -2.31
CA LEU A 49 -8.77 4.36 -1.94
C LEU A 49 -9.27 5.80 -1.78
N VAL A 50 -8.36 6.78 -1.62
CA VAL A 50 -8.71 8.19 -1.39
C VAL A 50 -9.65 8.75 -2.49
N PRO A 51 -9.42 8.52 -3.80
CA PRO A 51 -10.33 9.00 -4.85
C PRO A 51 -11.77 8.45 -4.75
N PHE A 52 -11.97 7.35 -4.02
CA PHE A 52 -13.26 6.70 -3.82
C PHE A 52 -13.94 7.10 -2.51
N CYS A 53 -13.26 7.85 -1.64
CA CYS A 53 -13.80 8.41 -0.41
C CYS A 53 -14.64 9.66 -0.70
N ARG A 54 -15.74 9.49 -1.45
CA ARG A 54 -16.67 10.57 -1.81
C ARG A 54 -18.10 10.28 -1.35
N GLU A 55 -18.89 11.32 -1.22
CA GLU A 55 -20.31 11.22 -0.89
C GLU A 55 -21.07 10.40 -1.93
N GLY A 56 -22.05 9.61 -1.46
CA GLY A 56 -22.84 8.73 -2.33
C GLY A 56 -22.20 7.39 -2.66
N VAL A 57 -20.89 7.18 -2.42
CA VAL A 57 -20.26 5.87 -2.60
C VAL A 57 -20.61 4.94 -1.42
N PRO A 58 -21.13 3.73 -1.67
CA PRO A 58 -21.39 2.76 -0.61
C PRO A 58 -20.07 2.20 -0.08
N ALA A 59 -20.00 1.91 1.22
CA ALA A 59 -18.78 1.35 1.84
C ALA A 59 -18.34 0.02 1.18
N ARG A 60 -19.30 -0.75 0.65
CA ARG A 60 -19.03 -1.97 -0.12
C ARG A 60 -18.21 -1.71 -1.40
N ALA A 61 -18.31 -0.53 -2.01
CA ALA A 61 -17.48 -0.17 -3.15
C ALA A 61 -16.02 0.02 -2.73
N LEU A 62 -15.74 0.59 -1.55
CA LEU A 62 -14.37 0.68 -1.02
C LEU A 62 -13.75 -0.70 -0.82
N VAL A 63 -14.53 -1.65 -0.30
CA VAL A 63 -14.07 -3.05 -0.18
C VAL A 63 -13.76 -3.65 -1.55
N LYS A 64 -14.63 -3.43 -2.55
CA LYS A 64 -14.40 -3.92 -3.92
C LYS A 64 -13.12 -3.33 -4.53
N VAL A 65 -12.89 -2.02 -4.37
CA VAL A 65 -11.68 -1.35 -4.84
C VAL A 65 -10.45 -1.87 -4.10
N SER A 66 -10.54 -2.11 -2.79
CA SER A 66 -9.45 -2.69 -1.99
C SER A 66 -9.04 -4.07 -2.51
N VAL A 67 -10.01 -4.92 -2.85
CA VAL A 67 -9.74 -6.24 -3.44
C VAL A 67 -9.06 -6.10 -4.81
N ILE A 68 -9.46 -5.14 -5.64
CA ILE A 68 -8.81 -4.89 -6.94
C ILE A 68 -7.35 -4.47 -6.74
N ILE A 69 -7.08 -3.55 -5.81
CA ILE A 69 -5.70 -3.11 -5.49
C ILE A 69 -4.84 -4.29 -5.03
N LEU A 70 -5.37 -5.14 -4.14
CA LEU A 70 -4.67 -6.34 -3.66
C LEU A 70 -4.43 -7.36 -4.78
N ALA A 71 -5.39 -7.53 -5.70
CA ALA A 71 -5.22 -8.41 -6.85
C ALA A 71 -4.10 -7.90 -7.77
N ILE A 72 -4.07 -6.60 -8.07
CA ILE A 72 -3.00 -5.98 -8.87
C ILE A 72 -1.64 -6.15 -8.18
N LEU A 73 -1.56 -5.90 -6.88
CA LEU A 73 -0.35 -6.13 -6.09
C LEU A 73 0.10 -7.60 -6.16
N GLY A 74 -0.84 -8.54 -6.01
CA GLY A 74 -0.56 -9.98 -6.10
C GLY A 74 -0.01 -10.38 -7.47
N VAL A 75 -0.59 -9.87 -8.55
CA VAL A 75 -0.10 -10.11 -9.92
C VAL A 75 1.30 -9.50 -10.10
N ALA A 76 1.52 -8.25 -9.68
CA ALA A 76 2.81 -7.60 -9.77
C ALA A 76 3.89 -8.35 -8.96
N ALA A 77 3.56 -8.80 -7.75
CA ALA A 77 4.44 -9.58 -6.91
C ALA A 77 4.76 -10.96 -7.53
N ALA A 78 3.76 -11.65 -8.08
CA ALA A 78 3.96 -12.93 -8.76
C ALA A 78 4.85 -12.79 -10.00
N LEU A 79 4.65 -11.73 -10.79
CA LEU A 79 5.52 -11.41 -11.93
C LEU A 79 6.94 -11.10 -11.47
N GLY A 80 7.12 -10.25 -10.45
CA GLY A 80 8.44 -9.90 -9.93
C GLY A 80 9.20 -11.09 -9.33
N TYR A 81 8.49 -11.97 -8.61
CA TYR A 81 9.07 -13.21 -8.10
C TYR A 81 9.41 -14.19 -9.22
N GLY A 82 8.49 -14.35 -10.18
CA GLY A 82 8.69 -15.22 -11.35
C GLY A 82 9.88 -14.79 -12.20
N THR A 83 10.05 -13.49 -12.45
CA THR A 83 11.21 -12.98 -13.20
C THR A 83 12.51 -13.18 -12.44
N ALA A 84 12.51 -13.01 -11.12
CA ALA A 84 13.67 -13.29 -10.29
C ALA A 84 14.09 -14.77 -10.38
N LEU A 85 13.13 -15.70 -10.31
CA LEU A 85 13.41 -17.13 -10.47
C LEU A 85 13.94 -17.48 -11.86
N LEU A 86 13.32 -16.95 -12.91
CA LEU A 86 13.78 -17.16 -14.30
C LEU A 86 15.19 -16.62 -14.51
N TYR A 87 15.51 -15.47 -13.90
CA TYR A 87 16.84 -14.89 -13.97
C TYR A 87 17.89 -15.78 -13.29
N VAL A 88 17.59 -16.33 -12.11
CA VAL A 88 18.49 -17.28 -11.42
C VAL A 88 18.71 -18.52 -12.27
N ALA A 89 17.65 -19.11 -12.82
CA ALA A 89 17.76 -20.28 -13.70
C ALA A 89 18.60 -19.99 -14.96
N TYR A 90 18.45 -18.79 -15.54
CA TYR A 90 19.26 -18.37 -16.69
C TYR A 90 20.75 -18.28 -16.34
N ILE A 91 21.11 -17.67 -15.22
CA ILE A 91 22.51 -17.57 -14.77
C ILE A 91 23.12 -18.96 -14.52
N GLU A 92 22.35 -19.92 -14.00
CA GLU A 92 22.82 -21.30 -13.83
C GLU A 92 23.15 -21.99 -15.17
N THR A 93 22.41 -21.69 -16.25
CA THR A 93 22.72 -22.26 -17.58
C THR A 93 24.00 -21.71 -18.22
N LEU A 94 24.51 -20.57 -17.73
CA LEU A 94 25.73 -19.93 -18.20
C LEU A 94 27.00 -20.41 -17.47
N ARG A 95 26.84 -21.23 -16.43
CA ARG A 95 27.92 -21.76 -15.59
C ARG A 95 28.37 -23.13 -16.06
#